data_AF-A0A6J5UL89-F1
#
_entry.id   AF-A0A6J5UL89-F1
#
_cell.length_a   1.000
_cell.length_b   1.000
_cell.length_c   1.000
_cell.angle_alpha   90.00
_cell.angle_beta   90.00
_cell.angle_gamma   90.00
#
_symmetry.space_group_name_H-M   'P 1'
#
loop_
_entity.id
_entity.type
_entity.pdbx_description
1 polymer ?
#
loop_
_entity_poly.entity_id
_entity_poly.type
_entity_poly.pdbx_seq_one_letter_code
_entity_poly.pdbx_strand_id
1 'polypeptide(L)'
;MPSHFPTNPTSTPTPNSDDPTSSSDNPNTARSPKTTPSEMWNYLWIPFLISLSKELSLAKAQSPILLPSQLGVGPSDSSSTRCTALDPKLNYRPVIGILSHPGDGASGRLSNASTASYIAASYVKFVEAAGARVIPLIYNEPPDVLFQKLNLVNGVLFTGGWAKSGLYYDIVERIFQKIIEKNDAGDHFPLYATCLGFELLTMIISKNKKILESFSAENMASTLQFTENTIIEGTVFQRFPPDLLKKLSTDCIVMQNHHYGISPERLQENPNLSSFFKILTTSTDKDNKVYVSTVHAYSYPVTAFQWHPEKNAFEWASPMIPHSEDAIQVTQHVANFLVSEARKSLNRPPVRNVLDNLIYNYSPTFCGKAGQWRSHESKSVCAFLCHPTGVLSGVVCKALAQLLFRIGTFSCAIFPIIFQLCKCFTFEASSGLTER
;
A
#
# COMPACT_ATOMS: atom_id res chain seq x y z
N MET A 1 -69.76 -18.20 35.23
CA MET A 1 -70.07 -16.77 35.00
C MET A 1 -69.11 -16.22 33.95
N PRO A 2 -69.48 -15.19 33.17
CA PRO A 2 -68.85 -14.86 31.88
C PRO A 2 -67.99 -13.56 32.00
N SER A 3 -67.51 -12.85 30.96
CA SER A 3 -67.91 -12.72 29.54
C SER A 3 -66.79 -11.99 28.71
N HIS A 4 -66.82 -11.78 27.38
CA HIS A 4 -67.76 -12.11 26.30
C HIS A 4 -67.02 -12.35 24.95
N PHE A 5 -67.37 -13.41 24.22
CA PHE A 5 -67.60 -13.40 22.76
C PHE A 5 -69.14 -13.33 22.57
N PRO A 6 -69.74 -12.91 21.40
CA PRO A 6 -69.69 -13.66 20.12
C PRO A 6 -69.82 -12.83 18.79
N THR A 7 -69.22 -13.26 17.66
CA THR A 7 -69.79 -13.92 16.43
C THR A 7 -70.17 -13.07 15.19
N ASN A 8 -69.43 -13.31 14.09
CA ASN A 8 -69.81 -13.70 12.71
C ASN A 8 -71.28 -14.09 12.39
N PRO A 9 -71.68 -14.28 11.10
CA PRO A 9 -70.94 -14.16 9.82
C PRO A 9 -71.63 -13.13 8.86
N THR A 10 -71.53 -13.04 7.52
CA THR A 10 -70.97 -13.84 6.38
C THR A 10 -70.54 -12.83 5.25
N SER A 11 -70.38 -13.04 3.93
CA SER A 11 -70.67 -14.11 2.93
C SER A 11 -69.65 -14.10 1.75
N THR A 12 -69.91 -14.90 0.71
CA THR A 12 -69.13 -15.10 -0.55
C THR A 12 -70.07 -15.00 -1.79
N PRO A 13 -69.61 -15.03 -3.09
CA PRO A 13 -68.32 -15.49 -3.62
C PRO A 13 -67.61 -14.62 -4.71
N THR A 14 -66.45 -15.12 -5.14
CA THR A 14 -65.58 -14.81 -6.30
C THR A 14 -66.15 -15.39 -7.64
N PRO A 15 -65.56 -15.23 -8.87
CA PRO A 15 -64.14 -14.99 -9.20
C PRO A 15 -63.79 -14.08 -10.43
N ASN A 16 -62.49 -14.08 -10.77
CA ASN A 16 -61.79 -13.33 -11.82
C ASN A 16 -62.18 -13.68 -13.28
N SER A 17 -61.88 -12.78 -14.23
CA SER A 17 -61.11 -13.09 -15.45
C SER A 17 -60.64 -11.80 -16.19
N ASP A 18 -59.73 -11.98 -17.16
CA ASP A 18 -58.82 -10.97 -17.73
C ASP A 18 -59.35 -10.11 -18.92
N ASP A 19 -58.44 -9.22 -19.37
CA ASP A 19 -58.30 -8.38 -20.60
C ASP A 19 -59.16 -8.73 -21.86
N PRO A 20 -59.48 -7.76 -22.78
CA PRO A 20 -58.51 -7.45 -23.86
C PRO A 20 -58.56 -6.02 -24.49
N THR A 21 -57.68 -5.81 -25.48
CA THR A 21 -57.38 -4.55 -26.19
C THR A 21 -58.11 -4.26 -27.52
N SER A 22 -58.08 -2.97 -27.94
CA SER A 22 -57.77 -2.44 -29.32
C SER A 22 -58.87 -1.92 -30.30
N SER A 23 -58.49 -0.83 -31.01
CA SER A 23 -59.02 -0.28 -32.30
C SER A 23 -60.47 0.24 -32.38
N SER A 24 -60.84 1.22 -33.23
CA SER A 24 -60.09 2.17 -34.10
C SER A 24 -61.00 3.37 -34.51
N ASP A 25 -60.44 4.46 -35.07
CA ASP A 25 -60.84 5.08 -36.37
C ASP A 25 -60.25 6.49 -36.62
N ASN A 26 -60.54 7.09 -37.79
CA ASN A 26 -59.80 8.15 -38.52
C ASN A 26 -60.81 9.06 -39.30
N PRO A 27 -60.43 9.94 -40.26
CA PRO A 27 -59.41 11.02 -40.33
C PRO A 27 -60.04 12.42 -40.62
N ASN A 28 -59.21 13.47 -40.85
CA ASN A 28 -59.39 14.71 -41.68
C ASN A 28 -58.68 15.93 -41.04
N THR A 29 -58.13 16.95 -41.71
CA THR A 29 -57.77 17.24 -43.13
C THR A 29 -56.64 18.30 -43.15
N ALA A 30 -55.92 18.49 -44.26
CA ALA A 30 -54.81 19.46 -44.38
C ALA A 30 -55.14 20.70 -45.26
N ARG A 31 -54.49 21.84 -45.00
CA ARG A 31 -54.41 22.99 -45.94
C ARG A 31 -53.10 23.79 -45.75
N SER A 32 -52.67 24.48 -46.80
CA SER A 32 -51.26 24.80 -47.10
C SER A 32 -50.77 26.20 -46.59
N PRO A 33 -49.56 26.70 -46.95
CA PRO A 33 -48.61 27.23 -45.97
C PRO A 33 -48.65 28.75 -45.73
N LYS A 34 -47.97 29.20 -44.67
CA LYS A 34 -47.48 30.57 -44.52
C LYS A 34 -46.05 30.57 -43.97
N THR A 35 -45.14 31.21 -44.70
CA THR A 35 -43.77 31.52 -44.26
C THR A 35 -43.79 32.64 -43.21
N THR A 36 -42.96 32.52 -42.18
CA THR A 36 -42.71 33.59 -41.20
C THR A 36 -41.20 33.85 -41.08
N PRO A 37 -40.75 35.11 -40.95
CA PRO A 37 -39.33 35.46 -41.08
C PRO A 37 -38.57 35.30 -39.75
N SER A 38 -37.92 34.15 -39.53
CA SER A 38 -37.03 33.92 -38.39
C SER A 38 -35.56 33.64 -38.77
N GLU A 39 -35.27 33.21 -39.99
CA GLU A 39 -33.93 32.73 -40.38
C GLU A 39 -32.86 33.82 -40.56
N MET A 40 -33.23 35.10 -40.53
CA MET A 40 -32.28 36.22 -40.69
C MET A 40 -31.47 36.57 -39.43
N TRP A 41 -31.83 36.08 -38.24
CA TRP A 41 -31.14 36.48 -36.99
C TRP A 41 -29.94 35.59 -36.61
N ASN A 42 -29.84 34.37 -37.13
CA ASN A 42 -28.78 33.42 -36.74
C ASN A 42 -27.39 33.75 -37.33
N TYR A 43 -27.30 34.67 -38.30
CA TYR A 43 -26.05 34.97 -39.00
C TYR A 43 -25.28 36.20 -38.48
N LEU A 44 -25.89 37.02 -37.61
CA LEU A 44 -25.27 38.25 -37.09
C LEU A 44 -24.14 38.02 -36.07
N TRP A 45 -23.99 36.79 -35.54
CA TRP A 45 -22.90 36.43 -34.62
C TRP A 45 -21.59 36.10 -35.34
N ILE A 46 -21.65 35.69 -36.61
CA ILE A 46 -20.47 35.26 -37.38
C ILE A 46 -19.50 36.44 -37.65
N PRO A 47 -19.95 37.65 -38.06
CA PRO A 47 -19.07 38.82 -38.18
C PRO A 47 -18.39 39.21 -36.86
N PHE A 48 -19.09 39.07 -35.73
CA PHE A 48 -18.57 39.42 -34.41
C PHE A 48 -17.42 38.48 -33.98
N LEU A 49 -17.59 37.17 -34.18
CA LEU A 49 -16.54 36.17 -33.93
C LEU A 49 -15.32 36.34 -34.85
N ILE A 50 -15.53 36.72 -36.12
CA ILE A 50 -14.45 37.03 -37.08
C ILE A 50 -13.74 38.35 -36.74
N SER A 51 -14.44 39.32 -36.13
CA SER A 51 -13.81 40.54 -35.62
C SER A 51 -12.92 40.23 -34.41
N LEU A 52 -13.41 39.40 -33.47
CA LEU A 52 -12.68 39.05 -32.26
C LEU A 52 -11.40 38.23 -32.57
N SER A 53 -11.43 37.35 -33.58
CA SER A 53 -10.25 36.58 -33.99
C SER A 53 -9.15 37.44 -34.64
N LYS A 54 -9.50 38.60 -35.21
CA LYS A 54 -8.53 39.58 -35.74
C LYS A 54 -7.86 40.42 -34.65
N GLU A 55 -8.59 40.78 -33.59
CA GLU A 55 -8.00 41.40 -32.39
C GLU A 55 -7.01 40.44 -31.70
N LEU A 56 -7.41 39.17 -31.50
CA LEU A 56 -6.57 38.14 -30.88
C LEU A 56 -5.30 37.79 -31.70
N SER A 57 -5.28 38.05 -33.01
CA SER A 57 -4.09 37.85 -33.84
C SER A 57 -3.14 39.06 -33.87
N LEU A 58 -3.44 40.15 -33.15
CA LEU A 58 -2.53 41.27 -32.90
C LEU A 58 -1.89 41.26 -31.50
N ALA A 59 -2.24 40.30 -30.64
CA ALA A 59 -1.64 40.09 -29.32
C ALA A 59 -0.20 39.53 -29.47
N LYS A 60 0.75 40.43 -29.77
CA LYS A 60 2.15 40.10 -30.05
C LYS A 60 2.85 39.46 -28.85
N ALA A 61 3.02 38.14 -28.88
CA ALA A 61 3.67 37.35 -27.83
C ALA A 61 5.19 37.60 -27.74
N GLN A 62 5.60 38.74 -27.17
CA GLN A 62 7.00 39.08 -26.90
C GLN A 62 7.47 38.59 -25.52
N SER A 63 7.55 37.28 -25.37
CA SER A 63 8.42 36.61 -24.39
C SER A 63 9.06 35.39 -25.06
N PRO A 64 10.33 35.44 -25.47
CA PRO A 64 11.01 34.23 -25.91
C PRO A 64 11.17 33.29 -24.71
N ILE A 65 10.50 32.13 -24.75
CA ILE A 65 10.79 31.03 -23.82
C ILE A 65 12.14 30.45 -24.25
N LEU A 66 13.21 31.06 -23.75
CA LEU A 66 14.57 30.61 -23.98
C LEU A 66 14.73 29.23 -23.33
N LEU A 67 14.90 28.20 -24.17
CA LEU A 67 15.40 26.92 -23.71
C LEU A 67 16.79 27.15 -23.06
N PRO A 68 17.23 26.33 -22.09
CA PRO A 68 18.56 26.49 -21.48
C PRO A 68 19.71 26.45 -22.51
N SER A 69 19.50 25.83 -23.67
CA SER A 69 20.41 25.82 -24.82
C SER A 69 20.49 27.12 -25.64
N GLN A 70 19.65 28.12 -25.32
CA GLN A 70 19.61 29.44 -25.98
C GLN A 70 20.11 30.58 -25.07
N LEU A 71 20.41 30.29 -23.80
CA LEU A 71 21.19 31.18 -22.93
C LEU A 71 22.67 30.95 -23.24
N GLY A 72 23.24 31.81 -24.10
CA GLY A 72 24.55 31.60 -24.70
C GLY A 72 25.71 31.58 -23.71
N VAL A 73 26.17 30.38 -23.35
CA VAL A 73 27.55 30.14 -22.92
C VAL A 73 28.42 30.05 -24.17
N GLY A 74 29.62 30.65 -24.13
CA GLY A 74 30.51 30.75 -25.30
C GLY A 74 31.08 29.41 -25.78
N PRO A 75 31.66 29.37 -27.00
CA PRO A 75 32.19 28.14 -27.60
C PRO A 75 33.55 27.73 -27.00
N SER A 76 33.53 27.28 -25.75
CA SER A 76 34.64 26.63 -25.04
C SER A 76 34.07 25.52 -24.16
N ASP A 77 34.66 24.33 -24.25
CA ASP A 77 34.18 23.08 -23.66
C ASP A 77 32.76 22.67 -24.07
N SER A 78 32.68 21.94 -25.20
CA SER A 78 31.65 20.94 -25.45
C SER A 78 31.82 19.74 -24.49
N SER A 79 31.82 20.00 -23.18
CA SER A 79 31.75 18.97 -22.15
C SER A 79 30.41 18.27 -22.28
N SER A 80 30.42 17.10 -22.93
CA SER A 80 29.22 16.29 -23.12
C SER A 80 28.55 16.05 -21.76
N THR A 81 27.29 16.48 -21.60
CA THR A 81 26.52 16.36 -20.35
C THR A 81 26.16 14.90 -20.05
N ARG A 82 27.17 14.10 -19.76
CA ARG A 82 27.05 12.69 -19.36
C ARG A 82 26.42 12.66 -17.98
N CYS A 83 25.32 11.93 -17.85
CA CYS A 83 24.75 11.62 -16.54
C CYS A 83 25.84 11.02 -15.64
N THR A 84 25.94 11.49 -14.40
CA THR A 84 26.92 11.02 -13.43
C THR A 84 26.87 9.49 -13.33
N ALA A 85 28.02 8.83 -13.47
CA ALA A 85 28.10 7.38 -13.36
C ALA A 85 27.63 6.95 -11.96
N LEU A 86 26.75 5.94 -11.92
CA LEU A 86 26.28 5.34 -10.68
C LEU A 86 27.40 4.53 -10.00
N ASP A 87 27.39 4.44 -8.67
CA ASP A 87 28.41 3.68 -7.93
C ASP A 87 28.24 2.17 -8.23
N PRO A 88 29.21 1.51 -8.90
CA PRO A 88 29.08 0.11 -9.30
C PRO A 88 28.99 -0.87 -8.10
N LYS A 89 29.29 -0.42 -6.88
CA LYS A 89 29.11 -1.23 -5.66
C LYS A 89 27.63 -1.38 -5.28
N LEU A 90 26.80 -0.39 -5.57
CA LEU A 90 25.42 -0.31 -5.07
C LEU A 90 24.41 -1.05 -5.96
N ASN A 91 23.44 -1.69 -5.31
CA ASN A 91 22.28 -2.27 -5.96
C ASN A 91 21.21 -1.20 -6.23
N TYR A 92 21.09 -0.75 -7.48
CA TYR A 92 20.04 0.19 -7.89
C TYR A 92 18.68 -0.44 -8.20
N ARG A 93 18.53 -1.76 -8.02
CA ARG A 93 17.25 -2.49 -8.16
C ARG A 93 16.92 -3.30 -6.91
N PRO A 94 17.03 -2.73 -5.68
CA PRO A 94 16.91 -3.48 -4.44
C PRO A 94 15.50 -4.07 -4.28
N VAL A 95 15.42 -5.14 -3.50
CA VAL A 95 14.18 -5.82 -3.14
C VAL A 95 14.08 -5.89 -1.61
N ILE A 96 12.93 -5.57 -1.02
CA ILE A 96 12.66 -5.73 0.40
C ILE A 96 11.71 -6.90 0.61
N GLY A 97 12.00 -7.76 1.58
CA GLY A 97 11.08 -8.78 2.07
C GLY A 97 10.13 -8.18 3.10
N ILE A 98 8.83 -8.14 2.84
CA ILE A 98 7.84 -7.70 3.85
C ILE A 98 7.16 -8.94 4.41
N LEU A 99 7.20 -9.12 5.74
CA LEU A 99 6.56 -10.25 6.41
C LEU A 99 5.03 -10.06 6.48
N SER A 100 4.27 -11.09 6.08
CA SER A 100 2.82 -11.10 6.19
C SER A 100 2.35 -11.41 7.61
N HIS A 101 1.27 -10.74 8.03
CA HIS A 101 0.69 -10.89 9.37
C HIS A 101 -0.47 -11.91 9.36
N PRO A 102 -0.67 -12.71 10.43
CA PRO A 102 -1.83 -13.60 10.57
C PRO A 102 -3.19 -12.90 10.45
N GLY A 103 -4.12 -13.55 9.73
CA GLY A 103 -5.48 -13.05 9.51
C GLY A 103 -5.71 -12.52 8.09
N ASP A 104 -6.88 -11.95 7.85
CA ASP A 104 -7.32 -11.39 6.56
C ASP A 104 -7.18 -9.86 6.47
N GLY A 105 -6.72 -9.20 7.54
CA GLY A 105 -6.34 -7.80 7.53
C GLY A 105 -7.52 -6.83 7.45
N ALA A 106 -8.67 -7.21 8.01
CA ALA A 106 -9.87 -6.38 8.04
C ALA A 106 -10.66 -6.58 9.34
N SER A 107 -11.26 -5.50 9.86
CA SER A 107 -12.07 -5.50 11.09
C SER A 107 -13.40 -6.27 10.98
N GLY A 108 -13.60 -7.00 9.90
CA GLY A 108 -14.67 -7.95 9.62
C GLY A 108 -14.19 -8.97 8.60
N ARG A 109 -14.72 -10.19 8.69
CA ARG A 109 -14.17 -11.39 8.04
C ARG A 109 -14.27 -11.35 6.51
N LEU A 110 -13.13 -11.19 5.84
CA LEU A 110 -12.94 -11.32 4.39
C LEU A 110 -12.56 -12.76 3.98
N SER A 111 -11.97 -13.55 4.88
CA SER A 111 -11.71 -14.97 4.65
C SER A 111 -12.13 -15.84 5.83
N ASN A 112 -12.69 -17.00 5.51
CA ASN A 112 -12.99 -18.02 6.51
C ASN A 112 -11.77 -18.88 6.91
N ALA A 113 -10.66 -18.81 6.16
CA ALA A 113 -9.50 -19.67 6.36
C ALA A 113 -8.66 -19.26 7.58
N SER A 114 -8.38 -20.21 8.47
CA SER A 114 -7.45 -20.07 9.60
C SER A 114 -5.98 -19.88 9.17
N THR A 115 -5.67 -20.12 7.89
CA THR A 115 -4.37 -19.92 7.27
C THR A 115 -4.26 -18.60 6.50
N ALA A 116 -5.25 -17.70 6.61
CA ALA A 116 -5.17 -16.38 5.99
C ALA A 116 -3.95 -15.59 6.49
N SER A 117 -3.27 -14.90 5.58
CA SER A 117 -2.27 -13.89 5.90
C SER A 117 -2.41 -12.69 4.97
N TYR A 118 -2.01 -11.51 5.46
CA TYR A 118 -2.11 -10.26 4.70
C TYR A 118 -0.85 -9.40 4.84
N ILE A 119 -0.68 -8.47 3.90
CA ILE A 119 0.19 -7.31 4.06
C ILE A 119 -0.67 -6.08 3.77
N ALA A 120 -0.75 -5.13 4.71
CA ALA A 120 -1.38 -3.83 4.45
C ALA A 120 -0.57 -3.09 3.38
N ALA A 121 -1.23 -2.66 2.29
CA ALA A 121 -0.52 -2.11 1.14
C ALA A 121 0.20 -0.77 1.42
N SER A 122 -0.05 -0.15 2.57
CA SER A 122 0.71 0.99 3.09
C SER A 122 2.21 0.64 3.27
N TYR A 123 2.56 -0.53 3.81
CA TYR A 123 3.96 -0.98 3.89
C TYR A 123 4.58 -1.24 2.51
N VAL A 124 3.79 -1.72 1.55
CA VAL A 124 4.24 -1.94 0.17
C VAL A 124 4.53 -0.60 -0.50
N LYS A 125 3.56 0.32 -0.52
CA LYS A 125 3.71 1.69 -1.05
C LYS A 125 4.86 2.45 -0.40
N PHE A 126 5.06 2.29 0.91
CA PHE A 126 6.18 2.85 1.67
C PHE A 126 7.54 2.41 1.13
N VAL A 127 7.73 1.12 0.84
CA VAL A 127 8.97 0.62 0.22
C VAL A 127 9.11 1.10 -1.22
N GLU A 128 8.02 1.08 -1.99
CA GLU A 128 8.06 1.41 -3.43
C GLU A 128 8.29 2.90 -3.69
N ALA A 129 7.76 3.79 -2.83
CA ALA A 129 7.98 5.24 -2.91
C ALA A 129 9.45 5.66 -2.75
N ALA A 130 10.32 4.79 -2.20
CA ALA A 130 11.77 5.01 -2.09
C ALA A 130 12.60 4.29 -3.18
N GLY A 131 11.94 3.68 -4.18
CA GLY A 131 12.59 3.05 -5.33
C GLY A 131 13.17 1.66 -5.03
N ALA A 132 12.42 0.83 -4.30
CA ALA A 132 12.65 -0.60 -4.13
C ALA A 132 11.43 -1.41 -4.62
N ARG A 133 11.61 -2.72 -4.81
CA ARG A 133 10.52 -3.67 -5.09
C ARG A 133 10.23 -4.51 -3.85
N VAL A 134 9.05 -5.13 -3.77
CA VAL A 134 8.66 -5.98 -2.63
C VAL A 134 8.53 -7.45 -3.04
N ILE A 135 9.02 -8.35 -2.19
CA ILE A 135 8.62 -9.77 -2.14
C ILE A 135 7.86 -9.99 -0.82
N PRO A 136 6.64 -10.58 -0.85
CA PRO A 136 5.96 -11.00 0.38
C PRO A 136 6.64 -12.25 0.96
N LEU A 137 7.13 -12.14 2.19
CA LEU A 137 7.56 -13.25 3.02
C LEU A 137 6.33 -13.76 3.78
N ILE A 138 5.78 -14.91 3.39
CA ILE A 138 4.51 -15.39 3.95
C ILE A 138 4.79 -16.20 5.22
N TYR A 139 4.30 -15.75 6.37
CA TYR A 139 4.73 -16.32 7.66
C TYR A 139 4.37 -17.80 7.86
N ASN A 140 3.39 -18.31 7.14
CA ASN A 140 2.90 -19.69 7.20
C ASN A 140 3.14 -20.51 5.93
N GLU A 141 4.01 -20.05 5.03
CA GLU A 141 4.57 -20.92 3.98
C GLU A 141 5.50 -22.00 4.57
N PRO A 142 5.77 -23.09 3.83
CA PRO A 142 6.82 -24.04 4.17
C PRO A 142 8.16 -23.31 4.45
N PRO A 143 8.89 -23.64 5.53
CA PRO A 143 10.09 -22.87 5.91
C PRO A 143 11.16 -22.82 4.83
N ASP A 144 11.31 -23.87 4.03
CA ASP A 144 12.21 -23.91 2.89
C ASP A 144 11.83 -22.90 1.79
N VAL A 145 10.54 -22.75 1.47
CA VAL A 145 10.04 -21.73 0.53
C VAL A 145 10.24 -20.33 1.09
N LEU A 146 9.94 -20.13 2.38
CA LEU A 146 10.12 -18.84 3.06
C LEU A 146 11.58 -18.40 3.08
N PHE A 147 12.52 -19.30 3.41
CA PHE A 147 13.95 -18.98 3.44
C PHE A 147 14.59 -18.94 2.04
N GLN A 148 14.02 -19.61 1.04
CA GLN A 148 14.33 -19.34 -0.37
C GLN A 148 13.97 -17.89 -0.74
N LYS A 149 12.75 -17.42 -0.41
CA LYS A 149 12.34 -16.02 -0.63
C LYS A 149 13.20 -15.02 0.15
N LEU A 150 13.60 -15.32 1.39
CA LEU A 150 14.52 -14.46 2.16
C LEU A 150 15.90 -14.30 1.49
N ASN A 151 16.34 -15.29 0.70
CA ASN A 151 17.56 -15.18 -0.10
C ASN A 151 17.37 -14.41 -1.43
N LEU A 152 16.14 -13.99 -1.77
CA LEU A 152 15.84 -13.16 -2.95
C LEU A 152 15.72 -11.65 -2.63
N VAL A 153 15.99 -11.22 -1.39
CA VAL A 153 15.84 -9.83 -0.95
C VAL A 153 17.16 -9.23 -0.44
N ASN A 154 17.20 -7.89 -0.34
CA ASN A 154 18.34 -7.06 0.07
C ASN A 154 18.11 -6.39 1.45
N GLY A 155 17.09 -6.82 2.18
CA GLY A 155 16.65 -6.25 3.45
C GLY A 155 15.22 -6.69 3.76
N VAL A 156 14.78 -6.50 5.01
CA VAL A 156 13.46 -6.95 5.49
C VAL A 156 12.71 -5.84 6.22
N LEU A 157 11.38 -5.90 6.19
CA LEU A 157 10.48 -5.09 7.01
C LEU A 157 9.53 -6.03 7.81
N PHE A 158 9.59 -5.95 9.14
CA PHE A 158 8.59 -6.52 10.04
C PHE A 158 7.48 -5.49 10.31
N THR A 159 6.24 -5.89 10.07
CA THR A 159 5.05 -5.03 10.14
C THR A 159 4.49 -4.92 11.56
N GLY A 160 3.68 -3.87 11.79
CA GLY A 160 2.79 -3.79 12.93
C GLY A 160 1.60 -4.75 12.81
N GLY A 161 0.99 -5.11 13.93
CA GLY A 161 -0.13 -6.05 14.03
C GLY A 161 -0.41 -6.43 15.49
N TRP A 162 -1.03 -7.59 15.72
CA TRP A 162 -1.44 -8.05 17.06
C TRP A 162 -0.73 -9.31 17.58
N ALA A 163 -0.29 -10.23 16.71
CA ALA A 163 0.16 -11.57 17.09
C ALA A 163 1.55 -11.60 17.76
N LYS A 164 1.62 -11.99 19.04
CA LYS A 164 2.84 -12.03 19.86
C LYS A 164 3.35 -13.45 20.20
N SER A 165 2.75 -14.49 19.60
CA SER A 165 2.98 -15.89 20.00
C SER A 165 2.70 -16.88 18.87
N GLY A 166 3.07 -18.14 19.09
CA GLY A 166 2.93 -19.24 18.12
C GLY A 166 3.79 -19.04 16.88
N LEU A 167 3.40 -19.69 15.77
CA LEU A 167 4.18 -19.75 14.53
C LEU A 167 4.68 -18.38 14.04
N TYR A 168 3.90 -17.31 14.19
CA TYR A 168 4.33 -15.96 13.78
C TYR A 168 5.54 -15.46 14.59
N TYR A 169 5.52 -15.62 15.92
CA TYR A 169 6.67 -15.30 16.77
C TYR A 169 7.90 -16.13 16.35
N ASP A 170 7.71 -17.44 16.20
CA ASP A 170 8.80 -18.38 15.92
C ASP A 170 9.44 -18.13 14.54
N ILE A 171 8.67 -17.61 13.59
CA ILE A 171 9.12 -17.23 12.25
C ILE A 171 9.82 -15.86 12.25
N VAL A 172 9.31 -14.87 13.00
CA VAL A 172 10.01 -13.58 13.22
C VAL A 172 11.37 -13.82 13.86
N GLU A 173 11.45 -14.69 14.87
CA GLU A 173 12.70 -15.06 15.55
C GLU A 173 13.70 -15.72 14.58
N ARG A 174 13.26 -16.67 13.75
CA ARG A 174 14.14 -17.33 12.75
C ARG A 174 14.58 -16.39 11.62
N ILE A 175 13.71 -15.50 11.15
CA ILE A 175 14.09 -14.50 10.14
C ILE A 175 15.09 -13.51 10.74
N PHE A 176 14.88 -13.05 11.99
CA PHE A 176 15.83 -12.17 12.67
C PHE A 176 17.21 -12.84 12.85
N GLN A 177 17.26 -14.10 13.30
CA GLN A 177 18.51 -14.88 13.37
C GLN A 177 19.22 -14.94 12.00
N LYS A 178 18.49 -15.24 10.93
CA LYS A 178 19.03 -15.28 9.56
C LYS A 178 19.46 -13.91 9.01
N ILE A 179 18.98 -12.80 9.58
CA ILE A 179 19.44 -11.45 9.26
C ILE A 179 20.76 -11.15 10.00
N ILE A 180 20.88 -11.51 11.27
CA ILE A 180 22.13 -11.38 12.02
C ILE A 180 23.23 -12.22 11.36
N GLU A 181 22.98 -13.49 11.06
CA GLU A 181 23.91 -14.38 10.34
C GLU A 181 24.42 -13.79 9.01
N LYS A 182 23.59 -13.05 8.27
CA LYS A 182 23.99 -12.39 7.01
C LYS A 182 24.93 -11.21 7.24
N ASN A 183 24.68 -10.41 8.28
CA ASN A 183 25.53 -9.28 8.64
C ASN A 183 26.86 -9.76 9.25
N ASP A 184 26.84 -10.82 10.08
CA ASP A 184 28.05 -11.47 10.60
C ASP A 184 28.92 -12.06 9.48
N ALA A 185 28.29 -12.53 8.39
CA ALA A 185 28.96 -12.97 7.17
C ALA A 185 29.38 -11.83 6.22
N GLY A 186 29.15 -10.56 6.58
CA GLY A 186 29.62 -9.38 5.84
C GLY A 186 28.67 -8.83 4.76
N ASP A 187 27.42 -9.30 4.66
CA ASP A 187 26.39 -8.67 3.81
C ASP A 187 25.68 -7.56 4.59
N HIS A 188 25.68 -6.32 4.07
CA HIS A 188 24.97 -5.19 4.68
C HIS A 188 23.46 -5.34 4.48
N PHE A 189 22.81 -6.11 5.36
CA PHE A 189 21.44 -6.59 5.20
C PHE A 189 20.50 -5.91 6.22
N PRO A 190 19.86 -4.77 5.88
CA PRO A 190 19.04 -4.00 6.80
C PRO A 190 17.74 -4.69 7.22
N LEU A 191 17.30 -4.36 8.44
CA LEU A 191 15.98 -4.70 8.97
C LEU A 191 15.29 -3.44 9.49
N TYR A 192 14.08 -3.20 9.02
CA TYR A 192 13.13 -2.29 9.65
C TYR A 192 12.09 -3.09 10.43
N ALA A 193 11.70 -2.59 11.61
CA ALA A 193 10.67 -3.23 12.42
C ALA A 193 9.71 -2.17 13.00
N THR A 194 8.42 -2.29 12.68
CA THR A 194 7.40 -1.28 12.97
C THR A 194 6.38 -1.79 14.00
N CYS A 195 6.10 -1.02 15.04
CA CYS A 195 5.10 -1.33 16.09
C CYS A 195 5.32 -2.75 16.65
N LEU A 196 4.43 -3.71 16.38
CA LEU A 196 4.60 -5.13 16.72
C LEU A 196 5.99 -5.69 16.35
N GLY A 197 6.57 -5.28 15.22
CA GLY A 197 7.92 -5.69 14.82
C GLY A 197 8.98 -5.28 15.86
N PHE A 198 8.91 -4.06 16.39
CA PHE A 198 9.81 -3.59 17.44
C PHE A 198 9.54 -4.31 18.76
N GLU A 199 8.27 -4.48 19.13
CA GLU A 199 7.84 -5.24 20.31
C GLU A 199 8.39 -6.68 20.29
N LEU A 200 8.33 -7.35 19.14
CA LEU A 200 8.84 -8.71 18.95
C LEU A 200 10.37 -8.77 18.99
N LEU A 201 11.10 -7.87 18.32
CA LEU A 201 12.55 -7.79 18.46
C LEU A 201 12.97 -7.59 19.92
N THR A 202 12.22 -6.75 20.66
CA THR A 202 12.45 -6.49 22.08
C THR A 202 12.25 -7.76 22.92
N MET A 203 11.20 -8.56 22.65
CA MET A 203 10.98 -9.86 23.31
C MET A 203 12.08 -10.90 22.98
N ILE A 204 12.52 -10.96 21.72
CA ILE A 204 13.52 -11.93 21.23
C ILE A 204 14.91 -11.62 21.80
N ILE A 205 15.38 -10.37 21.67
CA ILE A 205 16.73 -9.97 22.10
C ILE A 205 16.86 -10.02 23.63
N SER A 206 15.85 -9.53 24.37
CA SER A 206 15.82 -9.67 25.84
C SER A 206 15.68 -11.11 26.33
N LYS A 207 15.29 -12.04 25.45
CA LYS A 207 14.88 -13.42 25.75
C LYS A 207 13.72 -13.51 26.76
N ASN A 208 12.92 -12.44 26.86
CA ASN A 208 11.85 -12.29 27.84
C ASN A 208 10.51 -11.94 27.15
N LYS A 209 9.63 -12.94 27.02
CA LYS A 209 8.27 -12.77 26.45
C LYS A 209 7.31 -11.93 27.32
N LYS A 210 7.77 -11.38 28.44
CA LYS A 210 7.06 -10.44 29.34
C LYS A 210 7.81 -9.12 29.56
N ILE A 211 8.74 -8.75 28.67
CA ILE A 211 9.51 -7.49 28.77
C ILE A 211 8.67 -6.23 28.48
N LEU A 212 7.57 -6.39 27.75
CA LEU A 212 6.71 -5.29 27.29
C LEU A 212 5.79 -4.79 28.40
N GLU A 213 5.51 -3.49 28.37
CA GLU A 213 4.63 -2.80 29.30
C GLU A 213 3.43 -2.20 28.59
N SER A 214 2.33 -1.94 29.32
CA SER A 214 1.16 -1.25 28.80
C SER A 214 1.41 0.26 28.64
N PHE A 215 0.88 0.84 27.57
CA PHE A 215 0.88 2.27 27.26
C PHE A 215 -0.43 2.70 26.57
N SER A 216 -0.82 3.95 26.77
CA SER A 216 -2.07 4.58 26.31
C SER A 216 -1.90 5.30 24.97
N ALA A 217 -1.41 4.56 23.95
CA ALA A 217 -0.89 5.13 22.69
C ALA A 217 -1.59 4.59 21.42
N GLU A 218 -2.82 4.08 21.56
CA GLU A 218 -3.67 3.73 20.42
C GLU A 218 -4.17 5.01 19.72
N ASN A 219 -4.21 5.01 18.38
CA ASN A 219 -4.83 6.03 17.54
C ASN A 219 -4.48 7.49 17.95
N MET A 220 -3.21 7.87 17.78
CA MET A 220 -2.68 9.16 18.27
C MET A 220 -1.54 9.71 17.39
N ALA A 221 -1.72 10.92 16.84
CA ALA A 221 -0.61 11.72 16.35
C ALA A 221 0.22 12.27 17.52
N SER A 222 1.55 12.28 17.40
CA SER A 222 2.47 12.63 18.49
C SER A 222 3.81 13.17 17.98
N THR A 223 4.70 13.55 18.90
CA THR A 223 6.09 13.96 18.66
C THR A 223 7.09 12.84 18.99
N LEU A 224 8.31 12.97 18.46
CA LEU A 224 9.50 12.22 18.85
C LEU A 224 10.44 13.13 19.64
N GLN A 225 10.72 12.79 20.89
CA GLN A 225 11.71 13.49 21.71
C GLN A 225 13.07 12.80 21.53
N PHE A 226 14.04 13.48 20.93
CA PHE A 226 15.39 12.93 20.78
C PHE A 226 16.08 12.82 22.13
N THR A 227 16.81 11.73 22.37
CA THR A 227 17.62 11.59 23.59
C THR A 227 18.79 12.58 23.60
N GLU A 228 19.26 12.97 24.78
CA GLU A 228 20.44 13.83 24.89
C GLU A 228 21.65 13.19 24.20
N ASN A 229 22.46 14.01 23.51
CA ASN A 229 23.63 13.56 22.76
C ASN A 229 23.34 12.49 21.68
N THR A 230 22.12 12.48 21.11
CA THR A 230 21.78 11.60 19.97
C THR A 230 22.60 11.98 18.74
N ILE A 231 23.73 11.29 18.53
CA ILE A 231 24.39 11.23 17.23
C ILE A 231 23.37 10.73 16.20
N ILE A 232 23.02 11.61 15.25
CA ILE A 232 22.05 11.40 14.16
C ILE A 232 22.70 10.74 12.95
N GLU A 233 24.00 11.00 12.72
CA GLU A 233 24.78 10.39 11.62
C GLU A 233 24.78 8.86 11.71
N GLY A 234 24.72 8.20 10.55
CA GLY A 234 24.53 6.75 10.43
C GLY A 234 23.09 6.27 10.65
N THR A 235 22.24 7.03 11.34
CA THR A 235 20.85 6.64 11.68
C THR A 235 19.84 7.09 10.63
N VAL A 236 18.61 6.56 10.71
CA VAL A 236 17.45 6.99 9.89
C VAL A 236 17.28 8.51 9.80
N PHE A 237 17.58 9.22 10.88
CA PHE A 237 17.40 10.66 10.98
C PHE A 237 18.44 11.47 10.17
N GLN A 238 19.56 10.88 9.74
CA GLN A 238 20.59 11.58 8.95
C GLN A 238 20.10 12.15 7.62
N ARG A 239 18.95 11.66 7.13
CA ARG A 239 18.36 12.09 5.85
C ARG A 239 17.41 13.28 5.98
N PHE A 240 17.08 13.73 7.18
CA PHE A 240 16.06 14.73 7.43
C PHE A 240 16.64 16.15 7.40
N PRO A 241 15.95 17.14 6.80
CA PRO A 241 16.31 18.54 6.94
C PRO A 241 16.29 18.99 8.42
N PRO A 242 17.17 19.93 8.85
CA PRO A 242 17.20 20.42 10.23
C PRO A 242 15.85 20.94 10.75
N ASP A 243 15.06 21.62 9.90
CA ASP A 243 13.73 22.10 10.28
C ASP A 243 12.74 20.94 10.50
N LEU A 244 12.83 19.86 9.71
CA LEU A 244 11.98 18.69 9.90
C LEU A 244 12.40 17.87 11.13
N LEU A 245 13.71 17.81 11.43
CA LEU A 245 14.22 17.25 12.70
C LEU A 245 13.67 18.02 13.90
N LYS A 246 13.61 19.36 13.84
CA LYS A 246 12.99 20.18 14.87
C LYS A 246 11.48 19.91 14.99
N LYS A 247 10.76 19.89 13.86
CA LYS A 247 9.31 19.61 13.83
C LYS A 247 8.95 18.23 14.38
N LEU A 248 9.79 17.20 14.21
CA LEU A 248 9.56 15.90 14.84
C LEU A 248 9.36 16.01 16.37
N SER A 249 10.03 16.95 17.05
CA SER A 249 9.91 17.14 18.50
C SER A 249 8.84 18.16 18.93
N THR A 250 8.39 19.05 18.05
CA THR A 250 7.39 20.09 18.37
C THR A 250 5.98 19.82 17.82
N ASP A 251 5.89 19.14 16.67
CA ASP A 251 4.66 19.02 15.88
C ASP A 251 4.17 17.57 15.88
N CYS A 252 2.86 17.34 15.99
CA CYS A 252 2.29 15.99 16.03
C CYS A 252 2.26 15.33 14.63
N ILE A 253 3.42 14.98 14.09
CA ILE A 253 3.62 14.47 12.73
C ILE A 253 3.99 12.97 12.64
N VAL A 254 4.02 12.24 13.76
CA VAL A 254 4.17 10.76 13.75
C VAL A 254 2.97 10.04 14.35
N MET A 255 2.52 8.96 13.68
CA MET A 255 1.35 8.17 14.07
C MET A 255 1.70 7.04 15.04
N GLN A 256 1.10 7.05 16.23
CA GLN A 256 1.14 5.95 17.20
C GLN A 256 -0.14 5.12 17.10
N ASN A 257 -0.02 3.80 17.17
CA ASN A 257 -1.18 2.90 17.30
C ASN A 257 -0.80 1.61 18.03
N HIS A 258 -0.42 1.73 19.31
CA HIS A 258 0.01 0.59 20.13
C HIS A 258 -0.58 0.65 21.55
N HIS A 259 -0.67 -0.52 22.18
CA HIS A 259 -1.01 -0.66 23.61
C HIS A 259 0.19 -1.17 24.42
N TYR A 260 1.27 -1.57 23.74
CA TYR A 260 2.43 -2.22 24.32
C TYR A 260 3.71 -1.62 23.75
N GLY A 261 4.72 -1.48 24.59
CA GLY A 261 6.04 -1.01 24.21
C GLY A 261 7.03 -1.28 25.34
N ILE A 262 8.10 -0.49 25.43
CA ILE A 262 9.10 -0.59 26.49
C ILE A 262 9.50 0.80 26.98
N SER A 263 9.63 0.96 28.31
CA SER A 263 10.18 2.19 28.91
C SER A 263 11.69 2.32 28.63
N PRO A 264 12.27 3.53 28.60
CA PRO A 264 13.72 3.71 28.46
C PRO A 264 14.51 2.97 29.55
N GLU A 265 14.01 3.02 30.78
CA GLU A 265 14.52 2.29 31.96
C GLU A 265 14.58 0.78 31.69
N ARG A 266 13.46 0.13 31.39
CA ARG A 266 13.41 -1.32 31.15
C ARG A 266 14.22 -1.80 29.93
N LEU A 267 14.44 -0.93 28.95
CA LEU A 267 15.37 -1.21 27.84
C LEU A 267 16.81 -1.16 28.33
N GLN A 268 17.20 -0.12 29.07
CA GLN A 268 18.55 0.08 29.59
C GLN A 268 18.96 -0.98 30.63
N GLU A 269 18.05 -1.34 31.54
CA GLU A 269 18.22 -2.39 32.56
C GLU A 269 18.52 -3.78 31.95
N ASN A 270 18.03 -4.07 30.76
CA ASN A 270 18.21 -5.38 30.13
C ASN A 270 19.53 -5.41 29.33
N PRO A 271 20.56 -6.16 29.76
CA PRO A 271 21.90 -6.08 29.15
C PRO A 271 21.94 -6.55 27.70
N ASN A 272 21.00 -7.40 27.24
CA ASN A 272 20.93 -7.79 25.84
C ASN A 272 20.35 -6.66 24.97
N LEU A 273 19.35 -5.93 25.47
CA LEU A 273 18.75 -4.80 24.76
C LEU A 273 19.69 -3.60 24.73
N SER A 274 20.29 -3.24 25.87
CA SER A 274 21.15 -2.06 25.98
C SER A 274 22.53 -2.21 25.32
N SER A 275 23.02 -3.44 25.13
CA SER A 275 24.19 -3.72 24.28
C SER A 275 23.87 -3.85 22.79
N PHE A 276 22.63 -4.19 22.42
CA PHE A 276 22.23 -4.30 21.02
C PHE A 276 21.75 -2.95 20.44
N PHE A 277 20.91 -2.21 21.17
CA PHE A 277 20.23 -1.00 20.71
C PHE A 277 20.70 0.28 21.39
N LYS A 278 20.91 1.30 20.57
CA LYS A 278 20.89 2.71 20.98
C LYS A 278 19.45 3.23 20.89
N ILE A 279 18.96 3.86 21.96
CA ILE A 279 17.74 4.69 21.88
C ILE A 279 18.07 5.96 21.10
N LEU A 280 17.23 6.33 20.14
CA LEU A 280 17.33 7.59 19.40
C LEU A 280 16.25 8.57 19.81
N THR A 281 15.02 8.07 19.98
CA THR A 281 13.88 8.89 20.40
C THR A 281 13.00 8.16 21.40
N THR A 282 12.39 8.94 22.29
CA THR A 282 11.24 8.54 23.11
C THR A 282 9.98 9.25 22.62
N SER A 283 8.82 8.77 23.07
CA SER A 283 7.53 9.45 22.93
C SER A 283 6.73 9.21 24.20
N THR A 284 5.68 10.00 24.38
CA THR A 284 4.82 9.93 25.56
C THR A 284 3.43 9.43 25.17
N ASP A 285 2.75 8.73 26.06
CA ASP A 285 1.36 8.30 25.88
C ASP A 285 0.35 9.31 26.44
N LYS A 286 -0.96 9.01 26.29
CA LYS A 286 -2.06 9.90 26.73
C LYS A 286 -2.08 10.15 28.25
N ASP A 287 -1.47 9.27 29.03
CA ASP A 287 -1.39 9.33 30.49
C ASP A 287 -0.04 9.90 30.98
N ASN A 288 0.72 10.53 30.07
CA ASN A 288 2.06 11.09 30.26
C ASN A 288 3.18 10.06 30.57
N LYS A 289 2.97 8.77 30.27
CA LYS A 289 3.99 7.73 30.47
C LYS A 289 4.93 7.67 29.25
N VAL A 290 6.24 7.69 29.50
CA VAL A 290 7.28 7.71 28.45
C VAL A 290 7.66 6.30 28.00
N TYR A 291 7.72 6.09 26.68
CA TYR A 291 8.23 4.87 26.04
C TYR A 291 9.32 5.18 25.01
N VAL A 292 10.11 4.16 24.69
CA VAL A 292 11.07 4.20 23.59
C VAL A 292 10.29 4.18 22.26
N SER A 293 10.51 5.18 21.41
CA SER A 293 9.78 5.31 20.13
C SER A 293 10.62 4.99 18.90
N THR A 294 11.95 5.22 18.94
CA THR A 294 12.87 4.79 17.87
C THR A 294 14.19 4.28 18.45
N VAL A 295 14.67 3.14 17.96
CA VAL A 295 16.00 2.57 18.25
C VAL A 295 16.76 2.23 16.98
N HIS A 296 18.08 2.19 17.08
CA HIS A 296 18.99 1.70 16.03
C HIS A 296 20.08 0.83 16.67
N ALA A 297 20.46 -0.27 16.03
CA ALA A 297 21.44 -1.19 16.59
C ALA A 297 22.88 -0.66 16.44
N TYR A 298 23.78 -1.00 17.37
CA TYR A 298 25.16 -0.51 17.33
C TYR A 298 26.00 -1.15 16.21
N SER A 299 25.83 -2.45 15.99
CA SER A 299 26.69 -3.24 15.10
C SER A 299 26.00 -3.73 13.82
N TYR A 300 24.72 -3.43 13.63
CA TYR A 300 23.89 -3.98 12.56
C TYR A 300 22.99 -2.89 11.96
N PRO A 301 22.65 -2.94 10.67
CA PRO A 301 21.70 -2.02 10.02
C PRO A 301 20.22 -2.30 10.40
N VAL A 302 19.96 -2.53 11.69
CA VAL A 302 18.64 -2.79 12.27
C VAL A 302 18.11 -1.50 12.89
N THR A 303 16.95 -1.03 12.41
CA THR A 303 16.26 0.15 12.98
C THR A 303 14.82 -0.24 13.31
N ALA A 304 14.34 0.16 14.48
CA ALA A 304 12.99 -0.21 14.92
C ALA A 304 12.23 1.00 15.48
N PHE A 305 10.93 1.03 15.20
CA PHE A 305 10.03 2.15 15.44
C PHE A 305 8.79 1.61 16.18
N GLN A 306 8.41 2.21 17.30
CA GLN A 306 7.11 1.91 17.95
C GLN A 306 5.94 2.58 17.21
N TRP A 307 6.23 3.68 16.52
CA TRP A 307 5.32 4.44 15.67
C TRP A 307 5.29 3.91 14.23
N HIS A 308 4.32 4.41 13.45
CA HIS A 308 3.97 3.92 12.12
C HIS A 308 4.34 4.92 11.00
N PRO A 309 5.58 4.86 10.44
CA PRO A 309 5.99 5.74 9.35
C PRO A 309 5.22 5.52 8.05
N GLU A 310 4.54 4.38 7.87
CA GLU A 310 3.79 4.06 6.66
C GLU A 310 2.40 4.72 6.58
N LYS A 311 1.86 5.22 7.69
CA LYS A 311 0.46 5.65 7.75
C LYS A 311 0.22 7.02 7.12
N ASN A 312 1.05 8.01 7.43
CA ASN A 312 0.85 9.42 7.07
C ASN A 312 0.54 9.64 5.57
N ALA A 313 1.18 8.88 4.66
CA ALA A 313 0.96 9.03 3.22
C ALA A 313 -0.08 8.08 2.61
N PHE A 314 -0.47 6.99 3.29
CA PHE A 314 -1.15 5.86 2.64
C PHE A 314 -2.41 5.35 3.34
N GLU A 315 -2.72 5.80 4.56
CA GLU A 315 -3.79 5.25 5.41
C GLU A 315 -4.72 6.36 5.89
N TRP A 316 -5.97 6.38 5.42
CA TRP A 316 -6.90 7.52 5.57
C TRP A 316 -8.05 7.27 6.56
N ALA A 317 -7.98 6.19 7.32
CA ALA A 317 -9.14 5.61 7.99
C ALA A 317 -9.36 6.05 9.45
N SER A 318 -8.54 6.99 9.93
CA SER A 318 -8.73 7.71 11.20
C SER A 318 -8.31 9.16 11.02
N PRO A 319 -9.08 10.15 11.53
CA PRO A 319 -8.70 11.56 11.47
C PRO A 319 -7.50 11.91 12.36
N MET A 320 -7.01 10.96 13.16
CA MET A 320 -5.80 11.13 14.00
C MET A 320 -4.50 10.77 13.27
N ILE A 321 -4.56 10.32 12.01
CA ILE A 321 -3.36 10.10 11.19
C ILE A 321 -2.90 11.46 10.64
N PRO A 322 -1.64 11.88 10.87
CA PRO A 322 -1.18 13.18 10.43
C PRO A 322 -0.90 13.16 8.92
N HIS A 323 -1.57 14.05 8.18
CA HIS A 323 -1.50 14.16 6.73
C HIS A 323 -0.90 15.51 6.25
N SER A 324 -0.20 16.26 7.12
CA SER A 324 0.51 17.49 6.75
C SER A 324 1.70 17.21 5.84
N GLU A 325 2.15 18.20 5.06
CA GLU A 325 3.31 18.04 4.17
C GLU A 325 4.58 17.57 4.90
N ASP A 326 4.79 18.04 6.13
CA ASP A 326 5.86 17.55 7.01
C ASP A 326 5.68 16.07 7.37
N ALA A 327 4.46 15.64 7.72
CA ALA A 327 4.16 14.24 8.03
C ALA A 327 4.37 13.32 6.81
N ILE A 328 4.09 13.80 5.59
CA ILE A 328 4.42 13.10 4.33
C ILE A 328 5.94 13.03 4.11
N GLN A 329 6.66 14.12 4.37
CA GLN A 329 8.13 14.12 4.30
C GLN A 329 8.73 13.13 5.29
N VAL A 330 8.23 13.04 6.53
CA VAL A 330 8.68 12.03 7.51
C VAL A 330 8.58 10.62 6.92
N THR A 331 7.43 10.23 6.35
CA THR A 331 7.26 8.94 5.65
C THR A 331 8.32 8.73 4.58
N GLN A 332 8.53 9.73 3.71
CA GLN A 332 9.46 9.62 2.58
C GLN A 332 10.93 9.55 3.04
N HIS A 333 11.34 10.28 4.08
CA HIS A 333 12.71 10.23 4.60
C HIS A 333 13.02 8.88 5.28
N VAL A 334 12.08 8.33 6.05
CA VAL A 334 12.22 7.00 6.70
C VAL A 334 12.28 5.89 5.66
N ALA A 335 11.46 5.95 4.60
CA ALA A 335 11.52 5.03 3.45
C ALA A 335 12.83 5.14 2.66
N ASN A 336 13.25 6.37 2.34
CA ASN A 336 14.47 6.65 1.60
C ASN A 336 15.73 6.12 2.32
N PHE A 337 15.74 6.11 3.65
CA PHE A 337 16.83 5.51 4.42
C PHE A 337 16.87 3.98 4.26
N LEU A 338 15.77 3.27 4.55
CA LEU A 338 15.69 1.80 4.40
C LEU A 338 16.19 1.36 3.02
N VAL A 339 15.68 1.99 1.97
CA VAL A 339 16.08 1.61 0.62
C VAL A 339 17.54 2.00 0.35
N SER A 340 18.06 3.14 0.84
CA SER A 340 19.49 3.43 0.70
C SER A 340 20.41 2.44 1.42
N GLU A 341 19.99 1.87 2.55
CA GLU A 341 20.71 0.77 3.19
C GLU A 341 20.62 -0.51 2.36
N ALA A 342 19.45 -0.84 1.82
CA ALA A 342 19.27 -2.03 0.97
C ALA A 342 20.02 -1.94 -0.37
N ARG A 343 20.43 -0.75 -0.81
CA ARG A 343 21.36 -0.59 -1.95
C ARG A 343 22.79 -1.05 -1.60
N LYS A 344 23.18 -1.10 -0.32
CA LYS A 344 24.52 -1.53 0.14
C LYS A 344 24.67 -3.06 0.23
N SER A 345 23.57 -3.81 0.39
CA SER A 345 23.60 -5.27 0.42
C SER A 345 24.33 -5.84 -0.79
N LEU A 346 25.12 -6.90 -0.57
CA LEU A 346 25.87 -7.64 -1.58
C LEU A 346 24.99 -8.61 -2.37
N ASN A 347 23.78 -8.94 -1.90
CA ASN A 347 22.93 -9.95 -2.55
C ASN A 347 22.52 -9.53 -3.98
N ARG A 348 22.73 -10.40 -4.97
CA ARG A 348 22.39 -10.22 -6.39
C ARG A 348 21.58 -11.43 -6.90
N PRO A 349 20.31 -11.57 -6.49
CA PRO A 349 19.51 -12.76 -6.78
C PRO A 349 19.13 -12.88 -8.27
N PRO A 350 18.90 -14.11 -8.79
CA PRO A 350 18.50 -14.33 -10.18
C PRO A 350 17.22 -13.58 -10.56
N VAL A 351 17.26 -12.84 -11.67
CA VAL A 351 16.17 -11.93 -12.09
C VAL A 351 14.83 -12.65 -12.25
N ARG A 352 14.84 -13.87 -12.79
CA ARG A 352 13.63 -14.69 -12.96
C ARG A 352 12.98 -15.02 -11.61
N ASN A 353 13.76 -15.60 -10.69
CA ASN A 353 13.30 -15.95 -9.34
C ASN A 353 12.74 -14.73 -8.60
N VAL A 354 13.34 -13.55 -8.75
CA VAL A 354 12.79 -12.30 -8.20
C VAL A 354 11.42 -12.01 -8.80
N LEU A 355 11.31 -11.95 -10.14
CA LEU A 355 10.05 -11.62 -10.85
C LEU A 355 8.90 -12.57 -10.47
N ASP A 356 9.17 -13.87 -10.36
CA ASP A 356 8.17 -14.88 -9.99
C ASP A 356 7.68 -14.75 -8.54
N ASN A 357 8.41 -14.01 -7.69
CA ASN A 357 8.08 -13.80 -6.28
C ASN A 357 7.67 -12.35 -5.94
N LEU A 358 7.61 -11.42 -6.90
CA LEU A 358 7.27 -10.01 -6.62
C LEU A 358 5.82 -9.85 -6.16
N ILE A 359 5.57 -8.80 -5.37
CA ILE A 359 4.23 -8.38 -4.93
C ILE A 359 3.26 -8.11 -6.10
N TYR A 360 3.77 -7.81 -7.29
CA TYR A 360 2.99 -7.61 -8.53
C TYR A 360 2.21 -8.85 -8.98
N ASN A 361 2.56 -10.04 -8.47
CA ASN A 361 1.84 -11.28 -8.73
C ASN A 361 0.58 -11.42 -7.84
N TYR A 362 0.30 -10.45 -6.96
CA TYR A 362 -0.81 -10.44 -6.02
C TYR A 362 -1.73 -9.22 -6.28
N SER A 363 -3.05 -9.44 -6.23
CA SER A 363 -4.05 -8.36 -6.34
C SER A 363 -4.52 -7.92 -4.93
N PRO A 364 -4.49 -6.61 -4.60
CA PRO A 364 -4.90 -6.15 -3.28
C PRO A 364 -6.42 -5.87 -3.19
N THR A 365 -7.05 -6.31 -2.10
CA THR A 365 -8.49 -6.18 -1.81
C THR A 365 -8.76 -4.91 -1.00
N PHE A 366 -9.80 -4.14 -1.33
CA PHE A 366 -10.15 -2.92 -0.60
C PHE A 366 -10.88 -3.21 0.72
N CYS A 367 -10.16 -3.17 1.84
CA CYS A 367 -10.71 -3.44 3.17
C CYS A 367 -11.32 -2.19 3.85
N GLY A 368 -11.06 -0.99 3.32
CA GLY A 368 -11.50 0.29 3.91
C GLY A 368 -13.03 0.50 3.99
N LYS A 369 -13.85 -0.31 3.33
CA LYS A 369 -15.33 -0.21 3.39
C LYS A 369 -15.93 -0.82 4.67
N ALA A 370 -15.17 -1.57 5.47
CA ALA A 370 -15.66 -2.21 6.69
C ALA A 370 -16.00 -1.15 7.77
N GLY A 371 -17.28 -0.77 7.84
CA GLY A 371 -17.81 0.35 8.64
C GLY A 371 -17.80 0.16 10.17
N GLN A 372 -16.95 -0.70 10.72
CA GLN A 372 -16.75 -0.83 12.16
C GLN A 372 -15.28 -0.59 12.52
N TRP A 373 -15.07 0.29 13.50
CA TRP A 373 -13.75 0.57 14.10
C TRP A 373 -13.45 -0.48 15.18
N ARG A 374 -12.28 -1.12 15.06
CA ARG A 374 -11.63 -1.91 16.11
C ARG A 374 -10.13 -1.62 16.05
N SER A 375 -9.49 -1.70 17.20
CA SER A 375 -8.26 -0.99 17.61
C SER A 375 -6.93 -1.40 16.95
N HIS A 376 -6.91 -2.41 16.09
CA HIS A 376 -5.67 -3.16 15.80
C HIS A 376 -5.28 -3.31 14.32
N GLU A 377 -6.09 -2.83 13.37
CA GLU A 377 -5.95 -3.24 11.95
C GLU A 377 -5.96 -2.06 10.96
N SER A 378 -5.04 -2.13 9.99
CA SER A 378 -4.92 -1.17 8.89
C SER A 378 -6.10 -1.25 7.93
N LYS A 379 -7.02 -0.27 8.01
CA LYS A 379 -8.18 -0.13 7.11
C LYS A 379 -7.81 0.43 5.73
N SER A 380 -6.95 -0.27 5.02
CA SER A 380 -6.48 0.06 3.66
C SER A 380 -6.81 -1.03 2.64
N VAL A 381 -6.26 -0.89 1.44
CA VAL A 381 -6.14 -2.02 0.52
C VAL A 381 -5.13 -3.02 1.12
N CYS A 382 -5.49 -4.30 1.24
CA CYS A 382 -4.59 -5.35 1.75
C CYS A 382 -4.26 -6.34 0.63
N ALA A 383 -2.98 -6.68 0.46
CA ALA A 383 -2.57 -7.75 -0.44
C ALA A 383 -3.02 -9.09 0.14
N PHE A 384 -3.95 -9.77 -0.54
CA PHE A 384 -4.55 -11.01 -0.05
C PHE A 384 -3.72 -12.20 -0.54
N LEU A 385 -3.05 -12.89 0.39
CA LEU A 385 -2.01 -13.86 0.05
C LEU A 385 -2.55 -15.30 0.09
N CYS A 386 -3.47 -15.61 -0.82
CA CYS A 386 -3.95 -16.99 -1.01
C CYS A 386 -2.93 -17.84 -1.79
N HIS A 387 -2.64 -19.04 -1.29
CA HIS A 387 -1.72 -19.98 -1.92
C HIS A 387 -2.45 -20.75 -3.04
N PRO A 388 -1.97 -20.77 -4.30
CA PRO A 388 -2.71 -21.33 -5.44
C PRO A 388 -2.57 -22.86 -5.54
N THR A 389 -3.25 -23.61 -4.66
CA THR A 389 -3.29 -25.07 -4.69
C THR A 389 -4.27 -25.61 -5.75
N GLY A 390 -3.88 -25.58 -7.03
CA GLY A 390 -4.66 -26.24 -8.08
C GLY A 390 -4.26 -25.86 -9.52
N VAL A 391 -3.59 -26.76 -10.23
CA VAL A 391 -3.34 -26.64 -11.67
C VAL A 391 -4.54 -27.18 -12.45
N LEU A 392 -5.45 -26.29 -12.84
CA LEU A 392 -6.49 -26.59 -13.83
C LEU A 392 -5.85 -26.59 -15.24
N SER A 393 -5.81 -27.76 -15.86
CA SER A 393 -5.24 -27.92 -17.21
C SER A 393 -6.00 -27.07 -18.24
N GLY A 394 -5.27 -26.30 -19.05
CA GLY A 394 -5.82 -25.35 -20.04
C GLY A 394 -6.73 -25.98 -21.11
N VAL A 395 -6.73 -27.31 -21.23
CA VAL A 395 -7.70 -28.08 -22.03
C VAL A 395 -9.14 -27.79 -21.57
N VAL A 396 -9.38 -27.70 -20.26
CA VAL A 396 -10.72 -27.50 -19.68
C VAL A 396 -11.27 -26.12 -20.02
N CYS A 397 -10.45 -25.07 -19.94
CA CYS A 397 -10.86 -23.71 -20.30
C CYS A 397 -11.17 -23.57 -21.79
N LYS A 398 -10.39 -24.21 -22.69
CA LYS A 398 -10.71 -24.24 -24.13
C LYS A 398 -12.05 -24.92 -24.42
N ALA A 399 -12.35 -26.03 -23.73
CA ALA A 399 -13.64 -26.72 -23.87
C ALA A 399 -14.82 -25.84 -23.40
N LEU A 400 -14.71 -25.18 -22.24
CA LEU A 400 -15.76 -24.26 -21.75
C LEU A 400 -16.01 -23.10 -22.71
N ALA A 401 -14.95 -22.46 -23.21
CA ALA A 401 -15.07 -21.33 -24.13
C ALA A 401 -15.76 -21.71 -25.45
N GLN A 402 -15.40 -22.86 -26.04
CA GLN A 402 -16.03 -23.37 -27.26
C GLN A 402 -17.49 -23.80 -27.04
N LEU A 403 -17.82 -24.36 -25.87
CA LEU A 403 -19.18 -24.73 -25.52
C LEU A 403 -20.09 -23.50 -25.41
N LEU A 404 -19.65 -22.46 -24.70
CA LEU A 404 -20.40 -21.21 -24.53
C LEU A 404 -20.63 -20.48 -25.86
N PHE A 405 -19.64 -20.47 -26.75
CA PHE A 405 -19.76 -19.87 -28.08
C PHE A 405 -20.80 -20.56 -28.98
N ARG A 406 -21.11 -21.85 -28.73
CA ARG A 406 -22.13 -22.62 -29.48
C ARG A 406 -23.56 -22.45 -28.95
N ILE A 407 -23.75 -21.97 -27.73
CA ILE A 407 -25.08 -21.88 -27.08
C ILE A 407 -25.73 -20.50 -27.34
N GLY A 408 -24.97 -19.51 -27.80
CA GLY A 408 -25.49 -18.20 -28.26
C GLY A 408 -25.98 -17.26 -27.16
N THR A 409 -25.88 -17.66 -25.88
CA THR A 409 -26.42 -16.94 -24.72
C THR A 409 -25.52 -15.79 -24.24
N PHE A 410 -25.39 -14.75 -25.06
CA PHE A 410 -24.75 -13.48 -24.66
C PHE A 410 -25.62 -12.70 -23.66
N SER A 411 -25.46 -13.01 -22.37
CA SER A 411 -25.99 -12.24 -21.25
C SER A 411 -24.85 -11.58 -20.46
N CYS A 412 -24.94 -10.26 -20.24
CA CYS A 412 -23.94 -9.48 -19.50
C CYS A 412 -23.69 -9.99 -18.06
N ALA A 413 -24.60 -10.77 -17.48
CA ALA A 413 -24.45 -11.36 -16.15
C ALA A 413 -23.34 -12.44 -16.06
N ILE A 414 -22.97 -13.06 -17.19
CA ILE A 414 -22.03 -14.20 -17.20
C ILE A 414 -20.57 -13.73 -17.38
N PHE A 415 -20.36 -12.57 -18.02
CA PHE A 415 -19.04 -12.04 -18.34
C PHE A 415 -18.09 -11.91 -17.12
N PRO A 416 -18.53 -11.44 -15.93
CA PRO A 416 -17.66 -11.35 -14.75
C PRO A 416 -17.12 -12.70 -14.28
N ILE A 417 -17.92 -13.77 -14.40
CA ILE A 417 -17.57 -15.12 -13.93
C ILE A 417 -16.47 -15.72 -14.80
N ILE A 418 -16.57 -15.57 -16.12
CA ILE A 418 -15.56 -16.02 -17.08
C ILE A 418 -14.27 -15.21 -16.92
N PHE A 419 -14.38 -13.89 -16.73
CA PHE A 419 -13.23 -13.00 -16.53
C PHE A 419 -12.47 -13.27 -15.21
N GLN A 420 -13.14 -13.86 -14.22
CA GLN A 420 -12.51 -14.32 -12.98
C GLN A 420 -11.72 -15.62 -13.18
N LEU A 421 -12.18 -16.52 -14.07
CA LEU A 421 -11.56 -17.82 -14.34
C LEU A 421 -10.39 -17.75 -15.33
N CYS A 422 -10.40 -16.80 -16.27
CA CYS A 422 -9.39 -16.69 -17.34
C CYS A 422 -8.23 -15.72 -17.03
N LYS A 423 -8.00 -15.34 -15.77
CA LYS A 423 -6.86 -14.47 -15.38
C LYS A 423 -5.52 -15.22 -15.20
N CYS A 424 -5.18 -16.02 -16.20
CA CYS A 424 -3.83 -16.52 -16.48
C CYS A 424 -3.67 -16.63 -18.01
N PHE A 425 -2.43 -16.46 -18.50
CA PHE A 425 -2.03 -16.42 -19.92
C PHE A 425 -2.45 -15.19 -20.74
N THR A 426 -1.53 -14.22 -20.83
CA THR A 426 -1.30 -13.39 -22.04
C THR A 426 0.15 -12.90 -22.09
N PHE A 427 1.12 -13.79 -22.39
CA PHE A 427 2.43 -13.38 -22.91
C PHE A 427 3.20 -14.51 -23.62
N GLU A 428 2.68 -14.99 -24.75
CA GLU A 428 3.52 -15.61 -25.79
C GLU A 428 3.74 -14.59 -26.92
N ALA A 429 4.86 -13.87 -26.86
CA ALA A 429 5.34 -13.06 -27.97
C ALA A 429 6.22 -13.94 -28.86
N SER A 430 5.65 -14.49 -29.94
CA SER A 430 6.37 -15.36 -30.88
C SER A 430 7.41 -14.56 -31.69
N SER A 431 8.67 -14.59 -31.26
CA SER A 431 9.79 -14.09 -32.05
C SER A 431 10.13 -15.10 -33.15
N GLY A 432 9.80 -14.77 -34.42
CA GLY A 432 10.29 -15.54 -35.57
C GLY A 432 9.33 -15.63 -36.75
N LEU A 433 9.39 -14.63 -37.64
CA LEU A 433 9.09 -14.82 -39.05
C LEU A 433 9.85 -13.74 -39.86
N THR A 434 10.93 -14.16 -40.50
CA THR A 434 11.74 -13.35 -41.41
C THR A 434 11.19 -13.38 -42.83
N GLU A 435 11.52 -12.33 -43.59
CA GLU A 435 11.36 -12.14 -45.04
C GLU A 435 11.03 -13.39 -45.89
N ARG A 436 9.87 -13.35 -46.57
CA ARG A 436 9.79 -13.21 -48.04
C ARG A 436 8.39 -12.82 -48.51
#